data_AF-A0A7S4HES6-F1
#
_entry.id   AF-A0A7S4HES6-F1
#
_cell.length_a   1.000
_cell.length_b   1.000
_cell.length_c   1.000
_cell.angle_alpha   90.00
_cell.angle_beta   90.00
_cell.angle_gamma   90.00
#
_symmetry.space_group_name_H-M   'P 1'
#
loop_
_entity.id
_entity.type
_entity.pdbx_description
1 polymer ?
#
loop_
_entity_poly.entity_id
_entity_poly.type
_entity_poly.pdbx_seq_one_letter_code
_entity_poly.pdbx_strand_id
1 'polypeptide(L)'
;HDVPADEIRVIDESGGHEAYGELTVKGVREVMTRLGVRPGDVVADLGSGCGRMVLQCALEWPSLSSVLGVELSASRHGVAAMALRRCEETLGPGLTSKVRLYA
;
A
#
# COMPACT_ATOMS: atom_id res chain seq x y z
N HIS A 1 14.55 8.43 1.43
CA HIS A 1 13.23 8.19 0.83
C HIS A 1 12.59 9.54 1.01
N ASP A 2 12.67 10.39 -0.01
CA ASP A 2 12.54 11.84 0.19
C ASP A 2 11.38 12.27 -0.68
N VAL A 3 10.26 12.60 -0.03
CA VAL A 3 9.11 13.19 -0.71
C VAL A 3 9.53 14.58 -1.24
N PRO A 4 9.22 14.94 -2.49
CA PRO A 4 9.51 16.26 -3.02
C PRO A 4 8.96 17.38 -2.13
N ALA A 5 9.71 18.47 -1.96
CA ALA A 5 9.37 19.54 -1.02
C ALA A 5 8.02 20.23 -1.33
N ASP A 6 7.61 20.23 -2.60
CA ASP A 6 6.30 20.69 -3.05
C ASP A 6 5.16 19.75 -2.61
N GLU A 7 5.40 18.43 -2.59
CA GLU A 7 4.44 17.46 -2.07
C GLU A 7 4.34 17.48 -0.54
N ILE A 8 5.45 17.74 0.17
CA ILE A 8 5.44 17.90 1.65
C ILE A 8 4.47 19.00 2.08
N ARG A 9 4.49 20.15 1.39
CA ARG A 9 3.55 21.25 1.67
C ARG A 9 2.10 20.84 1.50
N VAL A 10 1.77 20.12 0.43
CA VAL A 10 0.40 19.64 0.18
C VAL A 10 -0.03 18.63 1.26
N ILE A 11 0.88 17.73 1.66
CA ILE A 11 0.65 16.77 2.74
C ILE A 11 0.36 17.50 4.05
N ASP A 12 1.19 18.45 4.44
CA ASP A 12 1.04 19.21 5.68
C ASP A 12 -0.23 20.09 5.67
N GLU A 13 -0.54 20.74 4.53
CA GLU A 13 -1.75 21.55 4.36
C GLU A 13 -3.04 20.71 4.43
N SER A 14 -2.97 19.43 4.05
CA SER A 14 -4.08 18.47 4.20
C SER A 14 -4.24 17.92 5.63
N GLY A 15 -3.30 18.24 6.53
CA GLY A 15 -3.22 17.68 7.89
C GLY A 15 -2.55 16.30 7.98
N GLY A 16 -1.88 15.86 6.91
CA GLY A 16 -1.06 14.65 6.88
C GLY A 16 0.39 14.90 7.32
N HIS A 17 1.19 13.84 7.45
CA HIS A 17 2.62 13.95 7.78
C HIS A 17 3.40 12.78 7.15
N GLU A 18 4.56 13.06 6.56
CA GLU A 18 5.35 12.13 5.71
C GLU A 18 5.64 10.74 6.33
N ALA A 19 5.93 10.67 7.64
CA ALA A 19 6.28 9.44 8.36
C ALA A 19 5.25 9.04 9.45
N TYR A 20 4.23 9.86 9.69
CA TYR A 20 3.24 9.59 10.73
C TYR A 20 2.17 8.65 10.17
N GLY A 21 2.11 7.42 10.69
CA GLY A 21 1.07 6.45 10.33
C GLY A 21 1.55 5.18 9.61
N GLU A 22 2.86 5.01 9.36
CA GLU A 22 3.34 3.75 8.79
C GLU A 22 3.19 2.59 9.79
N LEU A 23 2.28 1.66 9.47
CA LEU A 23 2.16 0.40 10.20
C LEU A 23 3.42 -0.44 10.02
N THR A 24 3.92 -0.97 11.13
CA THR A 24 4.94 -2.03 11.07
C THR A 24 4.36 -3.29 10.44
N VAL A 25 5.20 -4.19 9.92
CA VAL A 25 4.79 -5.50 9.39
C VAL A 25 3.92 -6.27 10.39
N LYS A 26 4.30 -6.24 11.68
CA LYS A 26 3.52 -6.85 12.76
C LYS A 26 2.20 -6.11 13.00
N GLY A 27 2.20 -4.78 12.91
CA GLY A 27 1.01 -3.95 13.03
C GLY A 27 -0.04 -4.27 11.98
N VAL A 28 0.37 -4.47 10.71
CA VAL A 28 -0.53 -4.89 9.63
C VAL A 28 -1.20 -6.24 9.97
N ARG A 29 -0.42 -7.23 10.42
CA ARG A 29 -0.98 -8.54 10.82
C ARG A 29 -2.00 -8.42 11.96
N GLU A 30 -1.71 -7.58 12.95
CA GLU A 30 -2.62 -7.34 14.08
C GLU A 30 -3.92 -6.68 13.62
N VAL A 31 -3.84 -5.66 12.76
CA VAL A 31 -5.01 -4.99 12.18
C VAL A 31 -5.86 -5.97 11.39
N MET A 32 -5.24 -6.73 10.47
CA MET A 32 -5.94 -7.73 9.65
C MET A 32 -6.64 -8.79 10.51
N THR A 33 -6.00 -9.21 11.60
CA THR A 33 -6.58 -10.17 12.56
C THR A 33 -7.77 -9.57 13.31
N ARG A 34 -7.64 -8.34 13.82
CA ARG A 34 -8.72 -7.66 14.57
C ARG A 34 -9.92 -7.31 13.71
N LEU A 35 -9.69 -6.95 12.44
CA LEU A 35 -10.76 -6.74 11.47
C LEU A 35 -11.43 -8.05 11.03
N GLY A 36 -10.80 -9.20 11.31
CA GLY A 36 -11.36 -10.51 11.00
C GLY A 36 -11.50 -10.75 9.50
N VAL A 37 -10.51 -10.28 8.72
CA VAL A 37 -10.50 -10.36 7.26
C VAL A 37 -10.62 -11.81 6.78
N ARG A 38 -11.48 -12.04 5.79
CA ARG A 38 -11.87 -13.35 5.29
C ARG A 38 -11.44 -13.58 3.84
N PRO A 39 -11.35 -14.85 3.40
CA PRO A 39 -11.23 -15.18 1.98
C PRO A 39 -12.30 -14.48 1.14
N GLY A 40 -11.91 -13.89 0.01
CA GLY A 40 -12.81 -13.15 -0.89
C GLY A 40 -12.99 -11.67 -0.54
N ASP A 41 -12.52 -11.21 0.61
CA ASP A 41 -12.61 -9.79 0.95
C ASP A 41 -11.70 -8.92 0.06
N VAL A 42 -12.02 -7.64 0.01
CA VAL A 42 -11.20 -6.60 -0.60
C VAL A 42 -10.64 -5.72 0.52
N VAL A 43 -9.34 -5.50 0.50
CA VAL A 43 -8.67 -4.59 1.44
C VAL A 43 -8.26 -3.33 0.70
N ALA A 44 -8.51 -2.17 1.30
CA ALA A 44 -8.12 -0.87 0.76
C ALA A 44 -7.28 -0.10 1.78
N ASP A 45 -6.16 0.44 1.32
CA ASP A 45 -5.26 1.31 2.06
C ASP A 45 -5.38 2.75 1.51
N LEU A 46 -5.91 3.65 2.33
CA LEU A 46 -6.18 5.05 1.98
C LEU A 46 -5.06 5.93 2.52
N GLY A 47 -4.20 6.44 1.64
CA GLY A 47 -2.89 6.99 2.02
C GLY A 47 -1.79 5.93 1.99
N SER A 48 -1.84 5.05 0.98
CA SER A 48 -1.00 3.84 0.90
C SER A 48 0.51 4.10 0.76
N GLY A 49 0.91 5.35 0.53
CA GLY A 49 2.29 5.78 0.44
C GLY A 49 3.06 4.97 -0.59
N CYS A 50 4.15 4.37 -0.14
CA CYS A 50 5.02 3.56 -0.98
C CYS A 50 4.52 2.11 -1.17
N GLY A 51 3.28 1.81 -0.79
CA GLY A 51 2.61 0.53 -1.04
C GLY A 51 3.02 -0.62 -0.12
N ARG A 52 3.69 -0.37 1.01
CA ARG A 52 4.20 -1.43 1.89
C ARG A 52 3.09 -2.33 2.44
N MET A 53 2.05 -1.75 3.02
CA MET A 53 0.91 -2.51 3.54
C MET A 53 0.17 -3.21 2.40
N VAL A 54 -0.09 -2.52 1.29
CA VAL A 54 -0.73 -3.09 0.09
C VAL A 54 -0.02 -4.36 -0.37
N LEU A 55 1.31 -4.31 -0.54
CA LEU A 55 2.11 -5.45 -0.96
C LEU A 55 2.13 -6.56 0.10
N GLN A 56 2.28 -6.21 1.38
CA GLN A 56 2.22 -7.19 2.46
C GLN A 56 0.86 -7.92 2.47
N CYS A 57 -0.25 -7.19 2.36
CA CYS A 57 -1.59 -7.76 2.33
C CYS A 57 -1.76 -8.74 1.17
N ALA A 58 -1.27 -8.38 -0.03
CA ALA A 58 -1.38 -9.22 -1.21
C ALA A 58 -0.54 -10.50 -1.11
N LEU A 59 0.62 -10.45 -0.42
CA LEU A 59 1.54 -11.57 -0.24
C LEU A 59 1.13 -12.51 0.90
N GLU A 60 0.72 -11.97 2.05
CA GLU A 60 0.42 -12.76 3.24
C GLU A 60 -1.03 -13.29 3.28
N TRP A 61 -1.95 -12.66 2.55
CA TRP A 61 -3.35 -13.11 2.44
C TRP A 61 -3.72 -13.41 0.98
N PRO A 62 -3.20 -14.53 0.43
CA PRO A 62 -3.46 -14.89 -0.97
C PRO A 62 -4.93 -15.18 -1.28
N SER A 63 -5.77 -15.40 -0.26
CA SER A 63 -7.21 -15.65 -0.41
C SER A 63 -8.05 -14.37 -0.57
N LEU A 64 -7.46 -13.17 -0.47
CA LEU A 64 -8.16 -11.92 -0.77
C LEU A 64 -8.56 -11.86 -2.25
N SER A 65 -9.72 -11.25 -2.50
CA SER A 65 -10.17 -10.97 -3.87
C SER A 65 -9.31 -9.90 -4.53
N SER A 66 -9.01 -8.80 -3.81
CA SER A 66 -8.16 -7.72 -4.31
C SER A 66 -7.58 -6.90 -3.17
N VAL A 67 -6.47 -6.20 -3.43
CA VAL A 67 -5.88 -5.20 -2.53
C VAL A 67 -5.73 -3.88 -3.28
N LEU A 68 -6.27 -2.81 -2.71
CA LEU A 68 -6.30 -1.49 -3.31
C LEU A 68 -5.38 -0.54 -2.53
N GLY A 69 -4.52 0.21 -3.22
CA GLY A 69 -3.75 1.31 -2.65
C GLY A 69 -4.15 2.63 -3.29
N VAL A 70 -4.55 3.61 -2.48
CA VAL A 70 -4.84 4.97 -2.95
C VAL A 70 -3.80 5.91 -2.34
N GLU A 71 -3.09 6.69 -3.16
CA GLU A 71 -2.05 7.63 -2.69
C GLU A 71 -2.02 8.88 -3.55
N LEU A 72 -2.24 10.04 -2.94
CA LEU A 72 -2.32 11.32 -3.65
C LEU A 72 -0.94 11.87 -4.06
N SER A 73 0.13 11.49 -3.35
CA SER A 73 1.50 11.82 -3.74
C SER A 73 1.92 11.00 -4.96
N ALA A 74 2.10 11.66 -6.09
CA ALA A 74 2.54 11.02 -7.33
C ALA A 74 3.91 10.34 -7.17
N SER A 75 4.84 10.94 -6.42
CA SER A 75 6.14 10.35 -6.15
C SER A 75 6.05 9.05 -5.35
N ARG A 76 5.25 9.01 -4.27
CA ARG A 76 5.06 7.83 -3.42
C ARG A 76 4.28 6.73 -4.15
N HIS A 77 3.23 7.12 -4.89
CA HIS A 77 2.51 6.22 -5.80
C HIS A 77 3.47 5.59 -6.82
N GLY A 78 4.37 6.38 -7.41
CA GLY A 78 5.39 5.89 -8.34
C GLY A 78 6.30 4.82 -7.71
N VAL A 79 6.71 5.03 -6.46
CA VAL A 79 7.48 4.02 -5.71
C VAL A 79 6.65 2.75 -5.47
N ALA A 80 5.39 2.87 -5.07
CA ALA A 80 4.49 1.72 -4.90
C ALA A 80 4.36 0.90 -6.18
N ALA A 81 4.17 1.56 -7.33
CA ALA A 81 4.08 0.92 -8.63
C ALA A 81 5.40 0.23 -9.03
N MET A 82 6.55 0.84 -8.76
CA MET A 82 7.85 0.20 -8.98
C MET A 82 8.06 -1.03 -8.09
N ALA A 83 7.67 -0.94 -6.81
CA ALA A 83 7.78 -2.05 -5.88
C ALA A 83 6.89 -3.24 -6.30
N LEU A 84 5.65 -2.98 -6.73
CA LEU A 84 4.75 -4.00 -7.26
C LEU A 84 5.37 -4.73 -8.46
N ARG A 85 5.92 -3.99 -9.44
CA ARG A 85 6.58 -4.60 -10.61
C ARG A 85 7.75 -5.50 -10.20
N ARG A 86 8.62 -5.01 -9.31
CA ARG A 86 9.77 -5.80 -8.79
C ARG A 86 9.32 -7.07 -8.08
N CYS A 87 8.23 -7.01 -7.32
CA CYS A 87 7.66 -8.19 -6.67
C CYS A 87 7.16 -9.21 -7.70
N GLU A 88 6.47 -8.79 -8.76
CA GLU A 88 6.03 -9.68 -9.84
C GLU A 88 7.20 -10.32 -10.59
N GLU A 89 8.22 -9.53 -10.92
CA GLU A 89 9.45 -10.03 -11.57
C GLU A 89 10.16 -11.08 -10.71
N THR A 90 10.12 -10.94 -9.38
CA THR A 90 10.81 -11.83 -8.44
C THR A 90 10.00 -13.08 -8.09
N LEU A 91 8.69 -12.94 -7.91
CA LEU A 91 7.82 -14.00 -7.38
C LEU A 91 7.01 -14.72 -8.47
N GLY A 92 7.03 -14.19 -9.69
CA GLY A 92 6.24 -14.69 -10.81
C GLY A 92 4.90 -13.97 -10.96
N PRO A 93 4.14 -14.31 -12.02
CA PRO A 93 2.96 -13.59 -12.41
C PRO A 93 1.79 -13.77 -11.43
N GLY A 94 0.92 -12.76 -11.35
CA GLY A 94 -0.36 -12.81 -10.64
C GLY A 94 -0.51 -11.87 -9.46
N LEU A 95 0.53 -11.09 -9.13
CA LEU A 95 0.43 -10.08 -8.08
C LEU A 95 -0.28 -8.81 -8.59
N THR A 96 0.06 -8.34 -9.79
CA THR A 96 -0.57 -7.21 -10.48
C THR A 96 -2.02 -7.46 -10.85
N SER A 97 -2.46 -8.71 -10.99
CA SER A 97 -3.89 -9.01 -11.18
C SER A 97 -4.70 -8.85 -9.89
N LYS A 98 -4.05 -8.94 -8.72
CA LYS A 98 -4.67 -8.79 -7.40
C LYS A 98 -4.58 -7.37 -6.84
N VAL A 99 -3.47 -6.69 -7.11
CA VAL A 99 -3.19 -5.34 -6.59
C VAL A 99 -3.60 -4.27 -7.60
N ARG A 100 -4.34 -3.26 -7.15
CA ARG A 100 -4.62 -2.05 -7.93
C ARG A 100 -4.14 -0.82 -7.17
N LEU A 101 -3.38 0.03 -7.83
CA LEU A 101 -2.91 1.29 -7.28
C LEU A 101 -3.61 2.45 -7.97
N TYR A 102 -4.04 3.44 -7.20
CA TYR A 102 -4.68 4.67 -7.66
C TYR A 102 -3.89 5.88 -7.14
N ALA A 103 -3.86 6.94 -7.95
CA ALA A 103 -3.31 8.24 -7.61
C ALA A 103 -4.43 9.28 -7.70
#